data_AF-A0A7J5Z032-F1
#
_entry.id   AF-A0A7J5Z032-F1
#
_cell.length_a   1.000
_cell.length_b   1.000
_cell.length_c   1.000
_cell.angle_alpha   90.00
_cell.angle_beta   90.00
_cell.angle_gamma   90.00
#
_symmetry.space_group_name_H-M   'P 1'
#
loop_
_entity.id
_entity.type
_entity.pdbx_description
1 polymer ?
#
loop_
_entity_poly.entity_id
_entity_poly.type
_entity_poly.pdbx_seq_one_letter_code
_entity_poly.pdbx_strand_id
1 'polypeptide(L)' 'MCSLFEQFKKVVSGFVDTLPLSRKLHPQLDCFKQPHLVRYFLGGKYNAHNAVEDAKQLEELFNYWNPDNDDISEFTSRI' A
#
# COMPACT_ATOMS: atom_id res chain seq x y z
N MET A 1 15.79 -1.31 28.02
CA MET A 1 14.60 -0.63 27.45
C MET A 1 14.53 -1.01 25.97
N CYS A 2 13.63 -1.90 25.54
CA CYS A 2 13.45 -2.15 24.10
C CYS A 2 12.75 -0.95 23.47
N SER A 3 13.32 -0.40 22.39
CA SER A 3 12.71 0.72 21.67
C SER A 3 11.36 0.29 21.06
N LEU A 4 10.50 1.27 20.73
CA LEU A 4 9.24 1.02 20.01
C LEU A 4 9.49 0.21 18.72
N PHE A 5 10.62 0.45 18.06
CA PHE A 5 11.04 -0.28 16.86
C PHE A 5 11.27 -1.78 17.12
N GLU A 6 11.92 -2.15 18.23
CA GLU A 6 12.13 -3.57 18.58
C GLU A 6 10.82 -4.29 18.95
N GLN A 7 9.82 -3.56 19.45
CA GLN A 7 8.49 -4.13 19.67
C GLN A 7 7.73 -4.30 18.35
N PHE A 8 7.84 -3.31 17.47
CA PHE A 8 7.24 -3.34 16.14
C PHE A 8 7.75 -4.53 15.31
N LYS A 9 9.07 -4.74 15.29
CA LYS A 9 9.71 -5.89 14.62
C LYS A 9 9.20 -7.27 15.04
N LYS A 10 8.58 -7.41 16.22
CA LYS A 10 8.03 -8.70 16.69
C LYS A 10 6.70 -9.06 16.03
N VAL A 11 6.00 -8.07 15.45
CA VAL A 11 4.64 -8.25 14.92
C VAL A 11 4.54 -8.01 13.41
N VAL A 12 5.58 -7.47 12.79
CA VAL A 12 5.64 -7.27 11.34
C VAL A 12 6.81 -8.02 10.72
N SER A 13 6.57 -8.66 9.57
CA SER A 13 7.60 -9.39 8.81
C SER A 13 8.18 -8.57 7.66
N GLY A 14 7.58 -7.44 7.34
CA GLY A 14 7.95 -6.62 6.19
C GLY A 14 6.97 -5.48 5.91
N PHE A 15 7.25 -4.75 4.84
CA PHE A 15 6.40 -3.70 4.28
C PHE A 15 6.30 -3.88 2.77
N VAL A 16 5.08 -3.84 2.24
CA VAL A 16 4.85 -3.86 0.80
C VAL A 16 4.86 -2.44 0.23
N ASP A 17 5.61 -2.23 -0.86
CA ASP A 17 5.56 -0.97 -1.61
C ASP A 17 4.40 -1.03 -2.62
N THR A 18 3.32 -0.32 -2.30
CA THR A 18 2.09 -0.28 -3.11
C THR A 18 2.29 0.44 -4.46
N LEU A 19 3.30 1.30 -4.62
CA LEU A 19 3.51 2.04 -5.86
C LEU A 19 3.98 1.14 -7.02
N PRO A 20 5.12 0.42 -6.92
CA PRO A 20 5.54 -0.51 -7.96
C PRO A 20 4.56 -1.68 -8.12
N LEU A 21 3.95 -2.16 -7.03
CA LEU A 21 2.89 -3.16 -7.09
C LEU A 21 1.72 -2.70 -7.98
N SER A 22 1.21 -1.48 -7.75
CA SER A 22 0.10 -0.95 -8.55
C SER A 22 0.43 -0.85 -10.04
N ARG A 23 1.69 -0.56 -10.39
CA ARG A 23 2.17 -0.51 -11.79
C ARG A 23 2.22 -1.89 -12.43
N LYS A 24 2.58 -2.92 -11.68
CA LYS A 24 2.57 -4.30 -12.16
C LYS A 24 1.16 -4.81 -12.40
N LEU A 25 0.25 -4.56 -11.46
CA LEU A 25 -1.15 -5.02 -11.53
C LEU A 25 -1.96 -4.28 -12.59
N HIS A 26 -1.65 -3.00 -12.83
CA HIS A 26 -2.43 -2.13 -13.70
C HIS A 26 -1.55 -1.35 -14.69
N PRO A 27 -0.79 -2.06 -15.56
CA PRO A 27 0.18 -1.44 -16.46
C PRO A 27 -0.44 -0.48 -17.50
N GLN A 28 -1.75 -0.58 -17.70
CA GLN A 28 -2.52 0.26 -18.62
C GLN A 28 -2.89 1.65 -18.07
N LEU A 29 -2.62 1.93 -16.79
CA LEU A 29 -2.92 3.24 -16.21
C LEU A 29 -1.83 4.28 -16.54
N ASP A 30 -2.26 5.50 -16.85
CA ASP A 30 -1.34 6.61 -17.13
C ASP A 30 -0.92 7.38 -15.86
N CYS A 31 -1.56 7.12 -14.71
CA CYS A 31 -1.32 7.84 -13.46
C CYS A 31 -1.41 6.91 -12.25
N PHE A 32 -0.36 6.93 -11.42
CA PHE A 32 -0.25 6.12 -10.20
C PHE A 32 -0.13 6.97 -8.93
N LYS A 33 -0.58 8.23 -9.00
CA LYS A 33 -0.68 9.04 -7.78
C LYS A 33 -1.80 8.47 -6.91
N GLN A 34 -1.57 8.33 -5.62
CA GLN A 34 -2.55 7.80 -4.67
C GLN A 34 -3.97 8.42 -4.82
N PRO A 35 -4.17 9.75 -4.90
CA PRO A 35 -5.48 10.33 -5.16
C PRO A 35 -6.19 9.80 -6.42
N HIS A 36 -5.42 9.57 -7.48
CA HIS A 36 -5.96 9.03 -8.72
C HIS A 36 -6.39 7.58 -8.53
N LEU A 37 -5.53 6.75 -7.93
CA LEU A 37 -5.81 5.33 -7.66
C LEU A 37 -7.04 5.16 -6.77
N VAL A 38 -7.14 5.92 -5.66
CA VAL A 38 -8.29 5.90 -4.76
C VAL A 38 -9.58 6.28 -5.51
N ARG A 39 -9.54 7.35 -6.30
CA ARG A 39 -10.72 7.77 -7.08
C ARG A 39 -11.10 6.73 -8.14
N TYR A 40 -10.11 6.16 -8.81
CA TYR A 40 -10.31 5.22 -9.93
C TYR A 40 -10.87 3.88 -9.46
N PHE A 41 -10.29 3.30 -8.40
CA PHE A 41 -10.67 1.96 -7.93
C PHE A 41 -11.75 1.97 -6.86
N LEU A 42 -11.73 2.93 -5.94
CA LEU A 42 -12.61 2.95 -4.77
C LEU A 42 -13.77 3.95 -4.92
N GLY A 43 -13.78 4.76 -5.98
CA GLY A 43 -14.81 5.80 -6.21
C GLY A 43 -14.81 6.91 -5.14
N GLY A 44 -13.80 6.97 -4.28
CA GLY A 44 -13.77 7.81 -3.08
C GLY A 44 -13.36 9.26 -3.31
N LYS A 45 -13.74 10.14 -2.38
CA LYS A 45 -13.19 11.51 -2.27
C LYS A 45 -11.87 11.44 -1.52
N TYR A 46 -10.74 11.51 -2.23
CA TYR A 46 -9.43 11.62 -1.60
C TYR A 46 -9.31 12.96 -0.87
N ASN A 47 -9.12 12.94 0.45
CA ASN A 47 -8.90 14.13 1.27
C ASN A 47 -7.48 14.11 1.84
N ALA A 48 -6.56 14.72 1.09
CA ALA A 48 -5.11 14.61 1.21
C ALA A 48 -4.52 15.38 2.40
N HIS A 49 -4.80 15.01 3.65
CA HIS A 49 -4.28 15.80 4.79
C HIS A 49 -3.82 15.01 6.03
N ASN A 50 -3.93 13.67 6.06
CA ASN A 50 -3.55 12.86 7.22
C ASN A 50 -2.83 11.58 6.80
N ALA A 51 -1.58 11.42 7.24
CA ALA A 51 -0.76 10.24 6.96
C ALA A 51 -1.41 8.91 7.39
N VAL A 52 -2.24 8.92 8.45
CA VAL A 52 -3.01 7.74 8.87
C VAL A 52 -4.12 7.43 7.86
N GLU A 53 -4.80 8.44 7.34
CA GLU A 53 -5.82 8.24 6.30
C GLU A 53 -5.19 7.83 4.97
N ASP A 54 -4.01 8.36 4.64
CA ASP A 54 -3.24 7.90 3.48
C ASP A 54 -2.89 6.41 3.64
N ALA A 55 -2.44 5.96 4.80
CA ALA A 55 -2.13 4.55 5.05
C ALA A 55 -3.37 3.64 4.95
N LYS A 56 -4.51 4.06 5.49
CA LYS A 56 -5.79 3.30 5.39
C LYS A 56 -6.26 3.16 3.94
N GLN A 57 -6.10 4.22 3.14
CA GLN A 57 -6.48 4.17 1.72
C GLN A 57 -5.55 3.27 0.91
N LEU A 58 -4.26 3.21 1.26
CA LEU A 58 -3.34 2.24 0.66
C LEU A 58 -3.71 0.80 1.04
N GLU A 59 -4.10 0.56 2.29
CA GLU A 59 -4.62 -0.75 2.72
C GLU A 59 -5.90 -1.14 1.96
N GLU A 60 -6.85 -0.21 1.81
CA GLU A 60 -8.08 -0.46 1.07
C GLU A 60 -7.82 -0.75 -0.42
N LEU A 61 -6.90 0.01 -1.06
CA LEU A 61 -6.46 -0.26 -2.42
C LEU A 61 -5.81 -1.65 -2.55
N PHE A 62 -4.89 -2.00 -1.64
CA PHE A 62 -4.23 -3.29 -1.64
C PHE A 62 -5.24 -4.44 -1.54
N ASN A 63 -6.20 -4.33 -0.62
CA ASN A 63 -7.26 -5.32 -0.45
C ASN A 63 -8.19 -5.39 -1.67
N TYR A 64 -8.51 -4.25 -2.29
CA TYR A 64 -9.34 -4.20 -3.50
C TYR A 64 -8.65 -4.87 -4.70
N TRP A 65 -7.35 -4.60 -4.87
CA TRP A 65 -6.56 -5.22 -5.94
C TRP A 65 -6.40 -6.73 -5.75
N ASN A 66 -6.43 -7.20 -4.50
CA ASN A 66 -6.29 -8.60 -4.12
C ASN A 66 -5.12 -9.29 -4.85
N PRO A 67 -3.88 -8.75 -4.70
CA PRO A 67 -2.69 -9.30 -5.34
C PRO A 67 -2.41 -10.72 -4.86
N ASP A 68 -1.78 -11.53 -5.72
CA ASP A 68 -1.35 -12.86 -5.31
C ASP A 68 -0.06 -12.82 -4.46
N ASN A 69 0.33 -13.97 -3.92
CA ASN A 69 1.50 -14.06 -3.04
C ASN A 69 2.81 -13.71 -3.76
N ASP A 70 2.91 -13.98 -5.07
CA ASP A 70 4.12 -13.72 -5.83
C ASP A 70 4.29 -12.21 -6.01
N ASP A 71 3.21 -11.51 -6.39
CA ASP A 71 3.14 -10.05 -6.45
C ASP A 71 3.51 -9.40 -5.11
N ILE A 72 2.92 -9.89 -4.00
CA ILE A 72 3.20 -9.35 -2.66
C ILE A 72 4.67 -9.56 -2.31
N SER A 73 5.22 -10.74 -2.58
CA SER A 73 6.59 -11.08 -2.21
C SER A 73 7.62 -10.26 -2.98
N GLU A 74 7.36 -9.96 -4.25
CA GLU A 74 8.26 -9.19 -5.12
C GLU A 74 8.43 -7.75 -4.63
N PHE A 75 7.37 -7.15 -4.07
CA PHE A 75 7.38 -5.76 -3.61
C PHE A 75 7.44 -5.60 -2.09
N THR A 76 7.73 -6.67 -1.35
CA THR A 76 7.86 -6.61 0.11
C THR A 76 9.32 -6.49 0.56
N SER A 77 9.62 -5.43 1.31
CA SER A 77 10.89 -5.28 2.03
C SER A 77 10.78 -5.89 3.43
N ARG A 78 11.72 -6.77 3.80
CA ARG A 78 11.76 -7.39 5.13
C ARG A 78 12.39 -6.46 6.18
N ILE A 79 12.02 -6.63 7.45
CA ILE A 79 12.52 -5.85 8.60
C ILE A 79 13.42 -6.72 9.48
#